data_AF-A0AAN9LLT6-F1
#
_entry.id   AF-A0AAN9LLT6-F1
#
_cell.length_a   1.000
_cell.length_b   1.000
_cell.length_c   1.000
_cell.angle_alpha   90.00
_cell.angle_beta   90.00
_cell.angle_gamma   90.00
#
_symmetry.space_group_name_H-M   'P 1'
#
loop_
_entity.id
_entity.type
_entity.pdbx_description
1 polymer ?
#
loop_
_entity_poly.entity_id
_entity_poly.type
_entity_poly.pdbx_seq_one_letter_code
_entity_poly.pdbx_strand_id
1 'polypeptide(L)'
;MRLFKMAVAVDQHHGFKAFNRSQICKLQSFGHLDPNIVELNQARTTFSHHSFEQAAFQADNIHRSFSTPCLPLTTLSSGEDHLNYHHHPRVEIVSGSGAPIHALVVEVAIAMASGVNPTPLPSGLGGAYVFRSQSGMNIAVAKPVDEEPLALNNPKGLGGQMLGQPGLKKSIRIGETGIRELAAFLLDHGGLAGVPPTALVKFSQAPFFVSTINSDDAAKVDPKIASLQRFVGHGFDAGELGPSFFSVSSVHNIGILDIRILNLDRHAGNMLVMKYDNNNSSISSNYVHGVADLVPIDHGFCLPEWLDDPYFEWLHWPQASIPFSDSELEYISKLDPFKDAEILRTEIPLLRECSIRVLIVCTIFLKQAANAGLCLADIGQMMSRKFCGGEELASEMENICLKVKASIPRGSNNESCNCKEVEERSKCETGGISLGDLNQGEWEVFLEVFDKILHGVFQENRCKS
;
A
#
# COMPACT_ATOMS: atom_id res chain seq x y z
N MET A 1 -11.68 -2.11 -17.08
CA MET A 1 -11.80 -3.13 -16.02
C MET A 1 -12.93 -2.71 -15.09
N ARG A 2 -13.92 -3.57 -14.78
CA ARG A 2 -14.92 -3.25 -13.74
C ARG A 2 -14.26 -3.46 -12.38
N LEU A 3 -13.99 -2.39 -11.65
CA LEU A 3 -13.61 -2.47 -10.24
C LEU A 3 -14.80 -3.07 -9.47
N PHE A 4 -14.70 -4.33 -9.09
CA PHE A 4 -15.68 -4.94 -8.18
C PHE A 4 -15.45 -4.33 -6.79
N LYS A 5 -16.29 -3.38 -6.40
CA LYS A 5 -16.27 -2.80 -5.05
C LYS A 5 -16.70 -3.86 -4.04
N MET A 6 -15.81 -4.24 -3.14
CA MET A 6 -16.12 -5.10 -2.01
C MET A 6 -16.57 -4.24 -0.83
N ALA A 7 -17.76 -4.54 -0.30
CA ALA A 7 -18.25 -3.97 0.95
C ALA A 7 -18.72 -5.10 1.85
N VAL A 8 -18.32 -5.07 3.12
CA VAL A 8 -18.78 -6.01 4.14
C VAL A 8 -19.77 -5.30 5.05
N ALA A 9 -21.01 -5.79 5.06
CA ALA A 9 -22.04 -5.31 5.97
C ALA A 9 -21.80 -5.89 7.38
N VAL A 10 -21.87 -5.03 8.39
CA VAL A 10 -21.70 -5.40 9.79
C VAL A 10 -23.08 -5.51 10.43
N ASP A 11 -23.47 -6.72 10.84
CA ASP A 11 -24.72 -6.96 11.56
C ASP A 11 -24.42 -7.39 13.01
N GLN A 12 -24.89 -6.62 13.98
CA GLN A 12 -24.72 -6.90 15.41
C GLN A 12 -25.83 -7.78 16.00
N HIS A 13 -26.81 -8.21 15.19
CA HIS A 13 -27.91 -9.04 15.69
C HIS A 13 -27.44 -10.49 15.97
N HIS A 14 -27.44 -10.88 17.25
CA HIS A 14 -27.17 -12.25 17.73
C HIS A 14 -28.34 -13.22 17.51
N GLY A 15 -28.89 -13.23 16.30
CA GLY A 15 -29.89 -14.18 15.91
C GLY A 15 -30.18 -14.03 14.44
N PHE A 16 -30.07 -15.13 13.68
CA PHE A 16 -30.79 -15.21 12.42
C PHE A 16 -32.24 -14.85 12.73
N LYS A 17 -32.71 -13.67 12.27
CA LYS A 17 -34.15 -13.44 12.19
C LYS A 17 -34.67 -14.60 11.37
N ALA A 18 -35.52 -15.43 11.97
CA ALA A 18 -36.15 -16.54 11.27
C ALA A 18 -36.65 -15.99 9.93
N PHE A 19 -36.26 -16.63 8.83
CA PHE A 19 -36.74 -16.26 7.50
C PHE A 19 -38.25 -16.13 7.60
N ASN A 20 -38.75 -14.89 7.55
CA ASN A 20 -40.17 -14.65 7.51
C ASN A 20 -40.57 -15.18 6.14
N ARG A 21 -41.17 -16.37 6.12
CA ARG A 21 -41.53 -17.10 4.91
C ARG A 21 -42.68 -16.32 4.24
N SER A 22 -42.34 -15.23 3.56
CA SER A 22 -43.29 -14.48 2.75
C SER A 22 -43.57 -15.29 1.50
N GLN A 23 -44.80 -15.84 1.51
CA GLN A 23 -45.55 -16.43 0.41
C GLN A 23 -44.90 -17.60 -0.35
N ILE A 24 -45.56 -18.75 -0.19
CA ILE A 24 -45.44 -19.95 -1.00
C ILE A 24 -45.49 -19.57 -2.48
N CYS A 25 -44.33 -19.54 -3.15
CA CYS A 25 -44.27 -19.50 -4.59
C CYS A 25 -44.67 -20.89 -5.11
N LYS A 26 -45.96 -21.07 -5.45
CA LYS A 26 -46.42 -22.25 -6.19
C LYS A 26 -45.98 -22.13 -7.64
N LEU A 27 -44.71 -22.38 -7.93
CA LEU A 27 -44.30 -22.74 -9.27
C LEU A 27 -44.16 -24.26 -9.32
N GLN A 28 -45.11 -24.92 -9.99
CA GLN A 28 -44.99 -26.32 -10.36
C GLN A 28 -43.77 -26.46 -11.29
N SER A 29 -42.77 -27.21 -10.86
CA SER A 29 -41.70 -27.67 -11.76
C SER A 29 -42.31 -28.70 -12.72
N PHE A 30 -42.53 -28.33 -13.98
CA PHE A 30 -42.72 -29.31 -15.03
C PHE A 30 -41.36 -29.95 -15.31
N GLY A 31 -41.23 -31.25 -15.01
CA GLY A 31 -40.12 -32.05 -15.50
C GLY A 31 -40.32 -32.29 -16.99
N HIS A 32 -39.54 -31.60 -17.83
CA HIS A 32 -39.48 -31.93 -19.25
C HIS A 32 -38.59 -33.17 -19.38
N LEU A 33 -39.23 -34.34 -19.48
CA LEU A 33 -38.60 -35.55 -20.00
C LEU A 33 -38.45 -35.36 -21.52
N ASP A 34 -37.23 -35.50 -22.03
CA ASP A 34 -36.95 -35.58 -23.46
C ASP A 34 -37.10 -37.06 -23.89
N PRO A 35 -38.09 -37.42 -24.74
CA PRO A 35 -38.31 -38.80 -25.13
C PRO A 35 -37.64 -39.06 -26.48
N ASN A 36 -36.32 -39.17 -26.49
CA ASN A 36 -35.57 -39.71 -27.64
C ASN A 36 -34.28 -40.35 -27.16
N ILE A 37 -34.35 -41.57 -26.62
CA ILE A 37 -33.27 -42.57 -26.61
C ILE A 37 -33.88 -43.94 -26.23
N VAL A 38 -34.61 -44.51 -27.19
CA VAL A 38 -34.82 -45.95 -27.41
C VAL A 38 -34.99 -45.96 -28.93
N GLU A 39 -34.12 -46.55 -29.75
CA GLU A 39 -34.08 -47.98 -30.02
C GLU A 39 -33.09 -48.17 -31.19
N LEU A 40 -31.93 -48.80 -30.98
CA LEU A 40 -31.26 -49.57 -32.05
C LEU A 40 -30.17 -50.43 -31.44
N ASN A 41 -30.52 -51.65 -31.03
CA ASN A 41 -29.53 -52.71 -30.81
C ASN A 41 -30.21 -54.08 -30.92
N GLN A 42 -30.48 -54.49 -32.15
CA GLN A 42 -30.59 -55.90 -32.51
C GLN A 42 -30.03 -56.12 -33.92
N ALA A 43 -28.81 -56.67 -34.02
CA ALA A 43 -28.52 -57.86 -34.83
C ALA A 43 -27.00 -58.19 -34.87
N ARG A 44 -26.69 -59.35 -34.27
CA ARG A 44 -25.84 -60.45 -34.77
C ARG A 44 -24.34 -60.26 -35.12
N THR A 45 -23.52 -60.87 -34.26
CA THR A 45 -22.50 -61.93 -34.51
C THR A 45 -21.42 -61.72 -35.58
N THR A 46 -20.13 -61.66 -35.19
CA THR A 46 -19.16 -62.79 -35.17
C THR A 46 -17.69 -62.35 -35.05
N PHE A 47 -16.90 -63.19 -34.35
CA PHE A 47 -15.44 -63.46 -34.42
C PHE A 47 -14.35 -62.51 -33.85
N SER A 48 -13.46 -63.21 -33.10
CA SER A 48 -12.00 -63.12 -32.93
C SER A 48 -11.33 -62.04 -32.05
N HIS A 49 -10.88 -62.51 -30.88
CA HIS A 49 -9.50 -62.55 -30.36
C HIS A 49 -8.57 -61.31 -30.36
N HIS A 50 -8.05 -61.07 -29.15
CA HIS A 50 -6.71 -60.58 -28.75
C HIS A 50 -6.44 -59.07 -28.54
N SER A 51 -6.51 -58.71 -27.24
CA SER A 51 -5.47 -58.05 -26.41
C SER A 51 -5.41 -56.51 -26.27
N PHE A 52 -5.33 -56.10 -25.00
CA PHE A 52 -4.80 -54.84 -24.42
C PHE A 52 -5.58 -53.52 -24.63
N GLU A 53 -6.39 -53.12 -23.63
CA GLU A 53 -6.15 -52.00 -22.69
C GLU A 53 -7.43 -51.63 -21.91
N GLN A 54 -7.25 -51.16 -20.66
CA GLN A 54 -8.17 -50.37 -19.81
C GLN A 54 -9.58 -50.88 -19.46
N ALA A 55 -9.77 -51.23 -18.19
CA ALA A 55 -11.02 -51.12 -17.41
C ALA A 55 -10.73 -51.45 -15.93
N ALA A 56 -11.39 -50.96 -14.90
CA ALA A 56 -12.31 -49.84 -14.72
C ALA A 56 -12.53 -49.76 -13.19
N PHE A 57 -12.42 -48.56 -12.63
CA PHE A 57 -12.95 -48.26 -11.30
C PHE A 57 -14.48 -48.29 -11.39
N GLN A 58 -15.09 -49.14 -10.58
CA GLN A 58 -16.53 -49.21 -10.38
C GLN A 58 -16.94 -48.04 -9.46
N ALA A 59 -17.52 -46.99 -10.05
CA ALA A 59 -18.05 -45.86 -9.31
C ALA A 59 -19.58 -45.95 -9.27
N ASP A 60 -20.11 -46.18 -8.07
CA ASP A 60 -21.52 -46.06 -7.76
C ASP A 60 -22.00 -44.63 -8.01
N ASN A 61 -23.11 -44.51 -8.74
CA ASN A 61 -23.79 -43.26 -9.05
C ASN A 61 -24.41 -42.65 -7.78
N ILE A 62 -23.64 -41.86 -7.04
CA ILE A 62 -24.16 -40.94 -6.03
C ILE A 62 -24.54 -39.64 -6.76
N HIS A 63 -25.85 -39.41 -6.94
CA HIS A 63 -26.40 -38.14 -7.36
C HIS A 63 -25.97 -37.03 -6.37
N ARG A 64 -25.01 -36.17 -6.78
CA ARG A 64 -24.72 -34.91 -6.09
C ARG A 64 -25.81 -33.90 -6.45
N SER A 65 -26.70 -33.62 -5.51
CA SER A 65 -27.54 -32.43 -5.54
C SER A 65 -26.64 -31.19 -5.37
N PHE A 66 -26.42 -30.44 -6.45
CA PHE A 66 -25.77 -29.13 -6.38
C PHE A 66 -26.80 -28.10 -5.94
N SER A 67 -26.91 -27.92 -4.62
CA SER A 67 -27.63 -26.78 -4.05
C SER A 67 -26.65 -25.60 -3.97
N THR A 68 -26.76 -24.65 -4.90
CA THR A 68 -26.11 -23.34 -4.77
C THR A 68 -26.72 -22.63 -3.55
N PRO A 69 -25.93 -22.13 -2.58
CA PRO A 69 -26.49 -21.31 -1.53
C PRO A 69 -27.03 -20.02 -2.16
N CYS A 70 -28.33 -19.77 -2.01
CA CYS A 70 -28.95 -18.53 -2.43
C CYS A 70 -28.44 -17.39 -1.54
N LEU A 71 -27.36 -16.72 -1.96
CA LEU A 71 -27.03 -15.39 -1.46
C LEU A 71 -28.15 -14.45 -1.92
N PRO A 72 -28.73 -13.61 -1.04
CA PRO A 72 -29.69 -12.62 -1.49
C PRO A 72 -28.95 -11.63 -2.40
N LEU A 73 -29.25 -11.72 -3.70
CA LEU A 73 -28.83 -10.74 -4.70
C LEU A 73 -29.71 -9.50 -4.50
N THR A 74 -29.35 -8.63 -3.56
CA THR A 74 -29.94 -7.27 -3.46
C THR A 74 -29.31 -6.37 -4.51
N THR A 75 -29.55 -6.69 -5.78
CA THR A 75 -29.44 -5.72 -6.87
C THR A 75 -30.59 -5.95 -7.86
N LEU A 76 -31.38 -4.89 -8.02
CA LEU A 76 -32.41 -4.68 -9.06
C LEU A 76 -33.80 -5.28 -8.79
N SER A 77 -34.58 -4.66 -7.92
CA SER A 77 -36.03 -4.46 -8.14
C SER A 77 -36.62 -3.40 -7.17
N SER A 78 -37.27 -2.40 -7.77
CA SER A 78 -38.34 -1.55 -7.22
C SER A 78 -38.10 -0.79 -5.89
N GLY A 79 -37.60 0.44 -6.01
CA GLY A 79 -38.31 1.65 -5.56
C GLY A 79 -38.50 1.97 -4.06
N GLU A 80 -38.43 1.03 -3.12
CA GLU A 80 -38.84 1.30 -1.72
C GLU A 80 -37.76 1.07 -0.64
N ASP A 81 -36.59 0.48 -0.97
CA ASP A 81 -35.54 0.13 0.01
C ASP A 81 -34.38 1.14 0.15
N HIS A 82 -34.48 2.34 -0.45
CA HIS A 82 -33.38 3.33 -0.40
C HIS A 82 -33.19 4.01 0.96
N LEU A 83 -34.14 3.90 1.89
CA LEU A 83 -34.06 4.55 3.21
C LEU A 83 -33.29 3.74 4.27
N ASN A 84 -33.09 2.43 4.07
CA ASN A 84 -32.50 1.55 5.09
C ASN A 84 -31.01 1.21 4.85
N TYR A 85 -30.44 1.62 3.70
CA TYR A 85 -29.01 1.40 3.39
C TYR A 85 -28.05 2.19 4.30
N HIS A 86 -28.53 3.27 4.90
CA HIS A 86 -27.72 4.20 5.69
C HIS A 86 -27.61 3.84 7.19
N HIS A 87 -28.23 2.74 7.65
CA HIS A 87 -28.41 2.46 9.08
C HIS A 87 -27.60 1.30 9.67
N HIS A 88 -26.79 0.58 8.85
CA HIS A 88 -25.91 -0.48 9.36
C HIS A 88 -24.43 -0.11 9.22
N PRO A 89 -23.58 -0.40 10.22
CA PRO A 89 -22.14 -0.20 10.09
C PRO A 89 -21.60 -1.03 8.92
N ARG A 90 -20.64 -0.47 8.17
CA ARG A 90 -20.03 -1.16 7.01
C ARG A 90 -18.58 -0.77 6.87
N VAL A 91 -17.80 -1.71 6.33
CA VAL A 91 -16.43 -1.48 5.88
C VAL A 91 -16.38 -1.73 4.38
N GLU A 92 -16.14 -0.68 3.59
CA GLU A 92 -16.02 -0.75 2.13
C GLU A 92 -14.56 -0.53 1.74
N ILE A 93 -14.04 -1.37 0.84
CA ILE A 93 -12.72 -1.15 0.25
C ILE A 93 -12.84 -0.04 -0.80
N VAL A 94 -12.15 1.06 -0.55
CA VAL A 94 -12.05 2.19 -1.48
C VAL A 94 -10.94 1.93 -2.49
N SER A 95 -9.79 1.45 -2.00
CA SER A 95 -8.65 1.04 -2.83
C SER A 95 -7.81 -0.02 -2.11
N GLY A 96 -7.08 -0.81 -2.90
CA GLY A 96 -6.38 -2.01 -2.47
C GLY A 96 -7.14 -3.27 -2.87
N SER A 97 -6.42 -4.32 -3.26
CA SER A 97 -7.00 -5.57 -3.72
C SER A 97 -6.14 -6.77 -3.34
N GLY A 98 -6.70 -7.97 -3.47
CA GLY A 98 -5.99 -9.23 -3.22
C GLY A 98 -6.46 -9.95 -1.97
N ALA A 99 -6.12 -11.25 -1.90
CA ALA A 99 -6.58 -12.13 -0.82
C ALA A 99 -6.16 -11.64 0.60
N PRO A 100 -4.93 -11.15 0.84
CA PRO A 100 -4.54 -10.66 2.16
C PRO A 100 -5.37 -9.44 2.63
N ILE A 101 -5.69 -8.55 1.68
CA ILE A 101 -6.52 -7.35 1.93
C ILE A 101 -7.96 -7.74 2.23
N HIS A 102 -8.54 -8.63 1.42
CA HIS A 102 -9.92 -9.08 1.63
C HIS A 102 -10.06 -9.79 2.99
N ALA A 103 -9.08 -10.64 3.36
CA ALA A 103 -9.07 -11.29 4.67
C ALA A 103 -9.00 -10.27 5.82
N LEU A 104 -8.10 -9.29 5.72
CA LEU A 104 -7.97 -8.20 6.70
C LEU A 104 -9.29 -7.45 6.91
N VAL A 105 -9.96 -7.04 5.83
CA VAL A 105 -11.21 -6.28 5.90
C VAL A 105 -12.35 -7.13 6.46
N VAL A 106 -12.42 -8.41 6.09
CA VAL A 106 -13.42 -9.34 6.64
C VAL A 106 -13.21 -9.56 8.13
N GLU A 107 -11.97 -9.77 8.60
CA GLU A 107 -11.68 -9.93 10.03
C GLU A 107 -12.07 -8.68 10.84
N VAL A 108 -11.77 -7.48 10.32
CA VAL A 108 -12.18 -6.22 10.95
C VAL A 108 -13.70 -6.08 10.99
N ALA A 109 -14.39 -6.42 9.89
CA ALA A 109 -15.85 -6.38 9.85
C ALA A 109 -16.49 -7.39 10.83
N ILE A 110 -15.90 -8.59 10.98
CA ILE A 110 -16.33 -9.58 11.98
C ILE A 110 -16.15 -9.03 13.40
N ALA A 111 -15.00 -8.41 13.70
CA ALA A 111 -14.77 -7.79 15.00
C ALA A 111 -15.82 -6.71 15.32
N MET A 112 -16.12 -5.83 14.35
CA MET A 112 -17.16 -4.81 14.49
C MET A 112 -18.56 -5.41 14.67
N ALA A 113 -18.88 -6.51 13.96
CA ALA A 113 -20.18 -7.20 14.06
C ALA A 113 -20.35 -7.86 15.43
N SER A 114 -19.24 -8.18 16.07
CA SER A 114 -19.18 -8.76 17.40
C SER A 114 -19.28 -7.71 18.52
N GLY A 115 -19.47 -6.44 18.19
CA GLY A 115 -19.51 -5.34 19.15
C GLY A 115 -18.13 -4.93 19.68
N VAL A 116 -17.03 -5.39 19.06
CA VAL A 116 -15.67 -4.97 19.44
C VAL A 116 -15.38 -3.62 18.80
N ASN A 117 -15.27 -2.58 19.63
CA ASN A 117 -14.85 -1.25 19.19
C ASN A 117 -13.32 -1.17 19.12
N PRO A 118 -12.76 -0.42 18.16
CA PRO A 118 -11.32 -0.23 18.09
C PRO A 118 -10.83 0.64 19.25
N THR A 119 -9.60 0.38 19.70
CA THR A 119 -8.98 1.09 20.82
C THR A 119 -8.01 2.15 20.30
N PRO A 120 -8.09 3.41 20.74
CA PRO A 120 -7.14 4.44 20.33
C PRO A 120 -5.73 4.13 20.85
N LEU A 121 -4.72 4.37 20.00
CA LEU A 121 -3.32 4.34 20.42
C LEU A 121 -2.97 5.63 21.17
N PRO A 122 -2.27 5.53 22.31
CA PRO A 122 -1.96 6.69 23.14
C PRO A 122 -0.90 7.61 22.51
N SER A 123 0.09 7.02 21.85
CA SER A 123 1.20 7.72 21.18
C SER A 123 0.83 8.16 19.74
N GLY A 124 1.69 8.99 19.15
CA GLY A 124 1.53 9.51 17.79
C GLY A 124 0.92 10.92 17.72
N LEU A 125 1.00 11.53 16.54
CA LEU A 125 0.56 12.91 16.28
C LEU A 125 -0.88 13.00 15.75
N GLY A 126 -1.46 11.88 15.33
CA GLY A 126 -2.82 11.79 14.78
C GLY A 126 -3.67 10.70 15.42
N GLY A 127 -4.87 10.50 14.88
CA GLY A 127 -5.74 9.40 15.23
C GLY A 127 -5.23 8.08 14.68
N ALA A 128 -4.92 7.14 15.56
CA ALA A 128 -4.56 5.77 15.20
C ALA A 128 -5.27 4.80 16.15
N TYR A 129 -5.83 3.73 15.59
CA TYR A 129 -6.76 2.86 16.31
C TYR A 129 -6.49 1.40 16.01
N VAL A 130 -6.42 0.57 17.05
CA VAL A 130 -6.20 -0.87 16.92
C VAL A 130 -7.54 -1.60 16.95
N PHE A 131 -7.80 -2.38 15.91
CA PHE A 131 -8.88 -3.36 15.89
C PHE A 131 -8.41 -4.67 16.50
N ARG A 132 -9.25 -5.27 17.34
CA ARG A 132 -8.98 -6.56 18.00
C ARG A 132 -10.05 -7.58 17.64
N SER A 133 -9.68 -8.85 17.63
CA SER A 133 -10.63 -9.95 17.55
C SER A 133 -11.45 -10.06 18.83
N GLN A 134 -12.51 -10.87 18.81
CA GLN A 134 -13.25 -11.25 20.03
C GLN A 134 -12.33 -11.89 21.10
N SER A 135 -11.26 -12.55 20.68
CA SER A 135 -10.28 -13.16 21.58
C SER A 135 -9.23 -12.18 22.12
N GLY A 136 -9.32 -10.89 21.76
CA GLY A 136 -8.40 -9.85 22.20
C GLY A 136 -7.11 -9.73 21.39
N MET A 137 -6.95 -10.51 20.32
CA MET A 137 -5.77 -10.43 19.44
C MET A 137 -5.85 -9.20 18.54
N ASN A 138 -4.76 -8.44 18.42
CA ASN A 138 -4.70 -7.30 17.51
C ASN A 138 -4.76 -7.76 16.05
N ILE A 139 -5.67 -7.17 15.25
CA ILE A 139 -5.92 -7.52 13.85
C ILE A 139 -5.31 -6.47 12.93
N ALA A 140 -5.60 -5.19 13.20
CA ALA A 140 -5.31 -4.10 12.27
C ALA A 140 -5.08 -2.79 13.01
N VAL A 141 -4.36 -1.87 12.36
CA VAL A 141 -4.28 -0.47 12.73
C VAL A 141 -5.01 0.35 11.67
N ALA A 142 -5.94 1.21 12.10
CA ALA A 142 -6.64 2.15 11.25
C ALA A 142 -6.23 3.59 11.57
N LYS A 143 -5.96 4.39 10.54
CA LYS A 143 -5.62 5.82 10.67
C LYS A 143 -6.61 6.64 9.84
N PRO A 144 -7.62 7.28 10.47
CA PRO A 144 -8.59 8.11 9.76
C PRO A 144 -7.96 9.37 9.16
N VAL A 145 -8.35 9.67 7.91
CA VAL A 145 -7.81 10.78 7.11
C VAL A 145 -8.10 12.15 7.74
N ASP A 146 -9.27 12.31 8.36
CA ASP A 146 -9.70 13.55 9.02
C ASP A 146 -9.10 13.74 10.42
N GLU A 147 -8.36 12.75 10.91
CA GLU A 147 -7.70 12.73 12.22
C GLU A 147 -6.16 12.75 12.11
N GLU A 148 -5.63 12.91 10.91
CA GLU A 148 -4.19 13.11 10.66
C GLU A 148 -3.63 14.31 11.45
N PRO A 149 -2.30 14.41 11.63
CA PRO A 149 -1.69 15.62 12.17
C PRO A 149 -2.15 16.87 11.40
N LEU A 150 -2.55 17.90 12.13
CA LEU A 150 -3.13 19.16 11.63
C LEU A 150 -4.55 19.08 11.06
N ALA A 151 -5.11 17.88 10.87
CA ALA A 151 -6.46 17.71 10.34
C ALA A 151 -7.54 18.22 11.31
N LEU A 152 -8.73 18.52 10.77
CA LEU A 152 -9.83 19.14 11.50
C LEU A 152 -10.23 18.36 12.75
N ASN A 153 -10.30 17.03 12.68
CA ASN A 153 -10.79 16.17 13.77
C ASN A 153 -9.64 15.50 14.54
N ASN A 154 -8.42 16.05 14.47
CA ASN A 154 -7.25 15.49 15.16
C ASN A 154 -7.52 15.33 16.68
N PRO A 155 -7.44 14.11 17.25
CA PRO A 155 -7.78 13.86 18.65
C PRO A 155 -6.64 14.22 19.63
N LYS A 156 -5.47 14.64 19.13
CA LYS A 156 -4.26 14.92 19.92
C LYS A 156 -4.04 16.41 20.18
N GLY A 157 -5.00 17.26 19.81
CA GLY A 157 -4.92 18.71 20.00
C GLY A 157 -4.02 19.43 18.98
N LEU A 158 -3.57 18.72 17.94
CA LEU A 158 -2.81 19.26 16.82
C LEU A 158 -3.71 19.33 15.58
N GLY A 159 -4.83 20.05 15.67
CA GLY A 159 -5.83 20.09 14.59
C GLY A 159 -6.19 21.50 14.13
N GLY A 160 -7.17 21.57 13.23
CA GLY A 160 -7.83 22.84 12.83
C GLY A 160 -7.52 23.34 11.42
N GLN A 161 -6.75 22.59 10.63
CA GLN A 161 -6.50 22.90 9.22
C GLN A 161 -7.39 22.08 8.30
N MET A 162 -7.60 22.59 7.07
CA MET A 162 -8.41 21.92 6.06
C MET A 162 -7.59 20.86 5.32
N LEU A 163 -8.25 19.78 4.90
CA LEU A 163 -7.65 18.77 4.02
C LEU A 163 -7.12 19.44 2.74
N GLY A 164 -5.98 18.97 2.24
CA GLY A 164 -5.31 19.55 1.09
C GLY A 164 -4.41 20.75 1.40
N GLN A 165 -4.35 21.25 2.63
CA GLN A 165 -3.31 22.20 3.04
C GLN A 165 -1.96 21.48 3.27
N PRO A 166 -0.83 22.18 3.23
CA PRO A 166 0.47 21.60 3.58
C PRO A 166 0.45 20.98 4.98
N GLY A 167 0.91 19.73 5.10
CA GLY A 167 0.98 19.01 6.37
C GLY A 167 2.26 19.28 7.14
N LEU A 168 2.58 18.39 8.10
CA LEU A 168 3.79 18.48 8.91
C LEU A 168 5.06 18.46 8.05
N LYS A 169 5.09 17.57 7.05
CA LYS A 169 6.03 17.63 5.93
C LYS A 169 5.35 18.46 4.84
N LYS A 170 5.92 19.63 4.51
CA LYS A 170 5.28 20.61 3.60
C LYS A 170 4.97 20.02 2.21
N SER A 171 5.78 19.05 1.79
CA SER A 171 5.65 18.29 0.53
C SER A 171 4.54 17.24 0.53
N ILE A 172 3.80 17.09 1.63
CA ILE A 172 2.70 16.14 1.80
C ILE A 172 1.51 16.91 2.36
N ARG A 173 0.34 16.80 1.72
CA ARG A 173 -0.86 17.51 2.17
C ARG A 173 -1.58 16.73 3.25
N ILE A 174 -2.27 17.47 4.12
CA ILE A 174 -3.16 16.91 5.13
C ILE A 174 -4.27 16.12 4.43
N GLY A 175 -4.50 14.90 4.89
CA GLY A 175 -5.48 13.97 4.37
C GLY A 175 -4.95 13.01 3.30
N GLU A 176 -3.64 13.00 3.05
CA GLU A 176 -3.02 12.15 2.02
C GLU A 176 -2.08 11.08 2.58
N THR A 177 -1.91 10.97 3.90
CA THR A 177 -1.01 9.94 4.46
C THR A 177 -1.56 8.53 4.21
N GLY A 178 -2.89 8.35 4.28
CA GLY A 178 -3.51 7.05 4.09
C GLY A 178 -3.31 6.44 2.69
N ILE A 179 -3.28 7.28 1.64
CA ILE A 179 -2.98 6.79 0.28
C ILE A 179 -1.51 6.42 0.09
N ARG A 180 -0.60 7.04 0.85
CA ARG A 180 0.85 6.77 0.82
C ARG A 180 1.20 5.46 1.52
N GLU A 181 0.49 5.15 2.60
CA GLU A 181 0.53 3.85 3.26
C GLU A 181 0.15 2.71 2.27
N LEU A 182 -0.93 2.90 1.51
CA LEU A 182 -1.31 1.95 0.46
C LEU A 182 -0.26 1.89 -0.67
N ALA A 183 0.27 3.03 -1.11
CA ALA A 183 1.29 3.07 -2.15
C ALA A 183 2.54 2.27 -1.77
N ALA A 184 3.01 2.37 -0.52
CA ALA A 184 4.15 1.60 -0.03
C ALA A 184 3.89 0.08 -0.11
N PHE A 185 2.69 -0.37 0.27
CA PHE A 185 2.31 -1.79 0.15
C PHE A 185 2.25 -2.25 -1.32
N LEU A 186 1.69 -1.43 -2.22
CA LEU A 186 1.61 -1.78 -3.65
C LEU A 186 3.00 -1.83 -4.31
N LEU A 187 3.94 -1.01 -3.84
CA LEU A 187 5.29 -0.93 -4.40
C LEU A 187 6.26 -1.97 -3.79
N ASP A 188 5.89 -2.66 -2.73
CA ASP A 188 6.69 -3.73 -2.12
C ASP A 188 6.53 -5.05 -2.91
N HIS A 189 7.20 -5.11 -4.05
CA HIS A 189 7.11 -6.25 -4.97
C HIS A 189 7.55 -7.55 -4.30
N GLY A 190 6.66 -8.54 -4.30
CA GLY A 190 6.92 -9.84 -3.66
C GLY A 190 7.02 -9.79 -2.13
N GLY A 191 6.70 -8.65 -1.51
CA GLY A 191 6.82 -8.47 -0.05
C GLY A 191 8.27 -8.49 0.44
N LEU A 192 9.22 -8.01 -0.38
CA LEU A 192 10.64 -8.06 -0.07
C LEU A 192 10.99 -7.22 1.17
N ALA A 193 10.48 -5.99 1.24
CA ALA A 193 10.63 -5.13 2.42
C ALA A 193 9.76 -5.59 3.58
N GLY A 194 8.64 -6.27 3.28
CA GLY A 194 7.74 -6.83 4.28
C GLY A 194 6.67 -5.83 4.74
N VAL A 195 6.25 -4.89 3.88
CA VAL A 195 5.18 -3.94 4.21
C VAL A 195 3.90 -4.73 4.49
N PRO A 196 3.27 -4.57 5.67
CA PRO A 196 2.08 -5.34 5.98
C PRO A 196 0.92 -5.00 5.03
N PRO A 197 0.00 -5.96 4.76
CA PRO A 197 -1.19 -5.72 3.94
C PRO A 197 -1.91 -4.43 4.34
N THR A 198 -2.01 -3.48 3.41
CA THR A 198 -2.54 -2.14 3.65
C THR A 198 -3.58 -1.77 2.60
N ALA A 199 -4.75 -1.31 3.04
CA ALA A 199 -5.83 -0.89 2.16
C ALA A 199 -6.39 0.49 2.57
N LEU A 200 -7.03 1.16 1.62
CA LEU A 200 -7.85 2.33 1.91
C LEU A 200 -9.30 1.88 2.05
N VAL A 201 -9.89 2.14 3.21
CA VAL A 201 -11.25 1.70 3.54
C VAL A 201 -12.13 2.87 3.95
N LYS A 202 -13.42 2.70 3.74
CA LYS A 202 -14.47 3.61 4.19
C LYS A 202 -15.27 2.91 5.28
N PHE A 203 -15.22 3.47 6.47
CA PHE A 203 -16.09 3.10 7.58
C PHE A 203 -17.37 3.92 7.52
N SER A 204 -18.51 3.26 7.36
CA SER A 204 -19.82 3.91 7.43
C SER A 204 -20.43 3.68 8.81
N GLN A 205 -20.97 4.74 9.42
CA GLN A 205 -21.49 4.71 10.80
C GLN A 205 -20.47 4.16 11.80
N ALA A 206 -19.33 4.83 11.92
CA ALA A 206 -18.28 4.49 12.88
C ALA A 206 -18.39 5.38 14.12
N PRO A 207 -19.26 5.03 15.11
CA PRO A 207 -19.48 5.86 16.29
C PRO A 207 -18.24 5.97 17.20
N PHE A 208 -17.22 5.15 16.95
CA PHE A 208 -15.97 5.11 17.73
C PHE A 208 -14.97 6.21 17.36
N PHE A 209 -15.21 6.96 16.28
CA PHE A 209 -14.41 8.12 15.94
C PHE A 209 -15.13 9.39 16.36
N VAL A 210 -14.51 10.21 17.21
CA VAL A 210 -15.15 11.42 17.74
C VAL A 210 -15.22 12.48 16.63
N SER A 211 -16.43 12.96 16.34
CA SER A 211 -16.62 14.23 15.62
C SER A 211 -16.82 15.32 16.65
N THR A 212 -15.94 16.32 16.70
CA THR A 212 -16.00 17.43 17.66
C THR A 212 -17.02 18.50 17.27
N ILE A 213 -17.78 18.31 16.20
CA ILE A 213 -18.72 19.31 15.68
C ILE A 213 -20.16 18.82 15.89
N ASN A 214 -20.83 19.44 16.86
CA ASN A 214 -22.27 19.43 17.19
C ASN A 214 -22.85 18.19 17.88
N SER A 215 -22.90 18.27 19.21
CA SER A 215 -23.50 17.32 20.15
C SER A 215 -25.04 17.27 20.16
N ASP A 216 -25.74 17.83 19.17
CA ASP A 216 -27.22 17.88 19.16
C ASP A 216 -27.90 17.06 18.05
N ASP A 217 -27.16 16.54 17.06
CA ASP A 217 -27.69 15.64 16.02
C ASP A 217 -27.00 14.27 16.09
N ALA A 218 -27.37 13.48 17.11
CA ALA A 218 -26.87 12.12 17.35
C ALA A 218 -27.23 11.08 16.24
N ALA A 219 -27.72 11.52 15.08
CA ALA A 219 -28.29 10.66 14.05
C ALA A 219 -27.47 10.54 12.75
N LYS A 220 -26.36 11.30 12.58
CA LYS A 220 -25.59 11.28 11.33
C LYS A 220 -24.09 11.25 11.57
N VAL A 221 -23.55 10.04 11.78
CA VAL A 221 -22.10 9.82 11.76
C VAL A 221 -21.64 9.77 10.31
N ASP A 222 -20.91 10.79 9.86
CA ASP A 222 -20.37 10.84 8.51
C ASP A 222 -19.37 9.69 8.30
N PRO A 223 -19.36 9.05 7.12
CA PRO A 223 -18.41 8.01 6.82
C PRO A 223 -16.97 8.52 6.87
N LYS A 224 -16.08 7.76 7.52
CA LYS A 224 -14.66 8.10 7.60
C LYS A 224 -13.84 7.24 6.66
N ILE A 225 -12.95 7.88 5.89
CA ILE A 225 -11.92 7.20 5.10
C ILE A 225 -10.71 6.99 6.01
N ALA A 226 -10.10 5.82 5.96
CA ALA A 226 -8.91 5.50 6.73
C ALA A 226 -7.99 4.57 5.95
N SER A 227 -6.68 4.67 6.18
CA SER A 227 -5.80 3.54 5.89
C SER A 227 -6.05 2.44 6.93
N LEU A 228 -6.04 1.20 6.48
CA LEU A 228 -6.18 0.00 7.30
C LEU A 228 -5.02 -0.94 6.99
N GLN A 229 -4.11 -1.08 7.94
CA GLN A 229 -2.92 -1.92 7.82
C GLN A 229 -3.02 -3.11 8.77
N ARG A 230 -2.60 -4.28 8.31
CA ARG A 230 -2.49 -5.49 9.13
C ARG A 230 -1.57 -5.22 10.32
N PHE A 231 -2.04 -5.54 11.53
CA PHE A 231 -1.20 -5.46 12.71
C PHE A 231 -0.17 -6.59 12.69
N VAL A 232 1.08 -6.27 13.00
CA VAL A 232 2.18 -7.23 13.09
C VAL A 232 2.58 -7.38 14.56
N GLY A 233 2.58 -8.62 15.05
CA GLY A 233 3.01 -8.95 16.40
C GLY A 233 4.50 -8.69 16.59
N HIS A 234 4.84 -7.73 17.43
CA HIS A 234 6.21 -7.34 17.73
C HIS A 234 6.40 -7.20 19.25
N GLY A 235 7.63 -7.40 19.70
CA GLY A 235 8.01 -7.13 21.09
C GLY A 235 8.54 -5.71 21.29
N PHE A 236 9.25 -5.21 20.28
CA PHE A 236 10.06 -3.99 20.33
C PHE A 236 10.04 -3.31 18.96
N ASP A 237 10.31 -2.01 18.94
CA ASP A 237 10.78 -1.33 17.73
C ASP A 237 12.31 -1.29 17.66
N ALA A 238 12.85 -0.89 16.52
CA ALA A 238 14.30 -0.85 16.29
C ALA A 238 15.03 0.19 17.16
N GLY A 239 14.32 1.13 17.79
CA GLY A 239 14.90 2.11 18.71
C GLY A 239 15.22 1.53 20.10
N GLU A 240 14.59 0.42 20.46
CA GLU A 240 14.85 -0.30 21.72
C GLU A 240 16.04 -1.26 21.63
N LEU A 241 16.47 -1.60 20.40
CA LEU A 241 17.60 -2.50 20.14
C LEU A 241 18.72 -1.77 19.39
N GLY A 242 19.96 -2.21 19.60
CA GLY A 242 21.09 -1.71 18.81
C GLY A 242 21.08 -2.25 17.39
N PRO A 243 21.62 -1.52 16.40
CA PRO A 243 21.62 -1.95 15.00
C PRO A 243 22.32 -3.30 14.81
N SER A 244 23.26 -3.69 15.68
CA SER A 244 23.94 -4.99 15.65
C SER A 244 23.02 -6.22 15.68
N PHE A 245 21.77 -6.06 16.12
CA PHE A 245 20.79 -7.15 16.17
C PHE A 245 20.02 -7.33 14.85
N PHE A 246 20.16 -6.44 13.86
CA PHE A 246 19.34 -6.47 12.65
C PHE A 246 20.06 -7.16 11.49
N SER A 247 19.33 -7.96 10.71
CA SER A 247 19.90 -8.63 9.54
C SER A 247 20.24 -7.62 8.44
N VAL A 248 21.37 -7.84 7.76
CA VAL A 248 21.79 -6.98 6.62
C VAL A 248 20.69 -6.93 5.57
N SER A 249 20.15 -8.09 5.20
CA SER A 249 19.10 -8.19 4.19
C SER A 249 17.82 -7.46 4.60
N SER A 250 17.41 -7.49 5.87
CA SER A 250 16.22 -6.75 6.30
C SER A 250 16.45 -5.23 6.21
N VAL A 251 17.63 -4.75 6.61
CA VAL A 251 18.01 -3.33 6.45
C VAL A 251 18.06 -2.94 4.96
N HIS A 252 18.66 -3.78 4.12
CA HIS A 252 18.73 -3.56 2.66
C HIS A 252 17.35 -3.51 2.02
N ASN A 253 16.47 -4.47 2.33
CA ASN A 253 15.14 -4.55 1.75
C ASN A 253 14.28 -3.32 2.11
N ILE A 254 14.34 -2.88 3.37
CA ILE A 254 13.67 -1.65 3.82
C ILE A 254 14.26 -0.42 3.12
N GLY A 255 15.59 -0.30 3.09
CA GLY A 255 16.28 0.82 2.46
C GLY A 255 16.02 0.94 0.95
N ILE A 256 15.97 -0.20 0.23
CA ILE A 256 15.60 -0.26 -1.19
C ILE A 256 14.21 0.32 -1.42
N LEU A 257 13.23 -0.04 -0.58
CA LEU A 257 11.88 0.51 -0.69
C LEU A 257 11.87 2.00 -0.35
N ASP A 258 12.46 2.39 0.79
CA ASP A 258 12.48 3.77 1.28
C ASP A 258 13.15 4.75 0.31
N ILE A 259 14.21 4.32 -0.39
CA ILE A 259 14.83 5.10 -1.47
C ILE A 259 13.84 5.32 -2.61
N ARG A 260 13.16 4.26 -3.09
CA ARG A 260 12.21 4.37 -4.21
C ARG A 260 11.06 5.31 -3.90
N ILE A 261 10.53 5.22 -2.68
CA ILE A 261 9.40 6.04 -2.25
C ILE A 261 9.82 7.37 -1.64
N LEU A 262 11.11 7.69 -1.56
CA LEU A 262 11.66 8.86 -0.88
C LEU A 262 10.99 9.10 0.49
N ASN A 263 11.20 8.15 1.41
CA ASN A 263 10.60 8.21 2.75
C ASN A 263 11.20 9.36 3.57
N LEU A 264 10.35 10.28 4.04
CA LEU A 264 10.76 11.46 4.80
C LEU A 264 10.82 11.23 6.31
N ASP A 265 10.48 10.03 6.78
CA ASP A 265 10.31 9.74 8.20
C ASP A 265 10.60 8.26 8.57
N ARG A 266 11.61 7.63 7.95
CA ARG A 266 12.06 6.30 8.38
C ARG A 266 12.96 6.44 9.62
N HIS A 267 12.34 6.60 10.78
CA HIS A 267 13.04 6.53 12.07
C HIS A 267 12.98 5.12 12.68
N ALA A 268 13.79 4.84 13.71
CA ALA A 268 13.86 3.53 14.36
C ALA A 268 12.49 3.00 14.86
N GLY A 269 11.66 3.89 15.42
CA GLY A 269 10.29 3.56 15.85
C GLY A 269 9.32 3.12 14.74
N ASN A 270 9.66 3.33 13.46
CA ASN A 270 8.86 2.90 12.31
C ASN A 270 9.35 1.56 11.73
N MET A 271 10.23 0.85 12.45
CA MET A 271 10.72 -0.47 12.09
C MET A 271 10.49 -1.42 13.27
N LEU A 272 9.58 -2.36 13.09
CA LEU A 272 9.21 -3.32 14.13
C LEU A 272 10.20 -4.49 14.14
N VAL A 273 10.57 -4.97 15.31
CA VAL A 273 11.40 -6.17 15.47
C VAL A 273 10.48 -7.37 15.66
N MET A 274 10.55 -8.31 14.72
CA MET A 274 9.69 -9.49 14.73
C MET A 274 9.94 -10.36 15.96
N LYS A 275 8.86 -10.70 16.67
CA LYS A 275 8.92 -11.67 17.77
C LYS A 275 8.91 -13.07 17.18
N TYR A 276 10.05 -13.76 17.23
CA TYR A 276 10.10 -15.18 16.93
C TYR A 276 9.53 -15.98 18.10
N ASP A 277 8.29 -16.47 17.96
CA ASP A 277 7.76 -17.46 18.89
C ASP A 277 8.44 -18.81 18.59
N ASN A 278 9.24 -19.30 19.54
CA ASN A 278 10.04 -20.54 19.46
C ASN A 278 9.27 -21.84 19.14
N ASN A 279 7.95 -21.77 18.90
CA ASN A 279 7.07 -22.94 18.75
C ASN A 279 6.64 -23.26 17.31
N ASN A 280 6.91 -22.39 16.31
CA ASN A 280 6.56 -22.65 14.90
C ASN A 280 7.78 -22.47 13.97
N SER A 281 8.78 -23.31 14.18
CA SER A 281 9.94 -23.46 13.30
C SER A 281 9.58 -24.26 12.03
N SER A 282 8.84 -23.64 11.10
CA SER A 282 8.61 -24.28 9.79
C SER A 282 8.57 -23.35 8.59
N ILE A 283 9.07 -22.11 8.69
CA ILE A 283 9.37 -21.31 7.50
C ILE A 283 10.82 -20.83 7.61
N SER A 284 11.63 -21.36 6.68
CA SER A 284 13.02 -21.06 6.31
C SER A 284 13.39 -19.55 6.41
N SER A 285 14.60 -19.11 6.75
CA SER A 285 15.94 -19.63 6.44
C SER A 285 17.02 -18.94 7.28
N ASN A 286 18.08 -19.67 7.66
CA ASN A 286 19.38 -19.17 8.14
C ASN A 286 19.37 -18.23 9.36
N TYR A 287 18.89 -18.75 10.49
CA TYR A 287 19.07 -18.10 11.78
C TYR A 287 20.55 -18.18 12.24
N VAL A 288 21.22 -17.04 12.26
CA VAL A 288 22.38 -16.83 13.14
C VAL A 288 21.80 -16.42 14.49
N HIS A 289 22.15 -17.15 15.55
CA HIS A 289 21.62 -16.91 16.89
C HIS A 289 21.82 -15.44 17.30
N GLY A 290 20.72 -14.68 17.44
CA GLY A 290 20.74 -13.27 17.87
C GLY A 290 20.47 -12.21 16.80
N VAL A 291 20.19 -12.56 15.55
CA VAL A 291 19.79 -11.59 14.50
C VAL A 291 18.28 -11.64 14.28
N ALA A 292 17.61 -10.48 14.29
CA ALA A 292 16.18 -10.32 14.12
C ALA A 292 15.85 -9.62 12.79
N ASP A 293 14.71 -9.99 12.21
CA ASP A 293 14.16 -9.33 11.02
C ASP A 293 13.26 -8.16 11.41
N LEU A 294 13.30 -7.14 10.55
CA LEU A 294 12.53 -5.92 10.69
C LEU A 294 11.31 -5.93 9.77
N VAL A 295 10.25 -5.27 10.23
CA VAL A 295 9.05 -4.99 9.43
C VAL A 295 8.85 -3.48 9.38
N PRO A 296 8.88 -2.85 8.18
CA PRO A 296 8.64 -1.43 8.05
C PRO A 296 7.14 -1.14 8.19
N ILE A 297 6.80 -0.14 8.99
CA ILE A 297 5.45 0.40 9.13
C ILE A 297 5.47 1.91 8.93
N ASP A 298 4.30 2.54 8.96
CA ASP A 298 4.14 3.99 8.96
C ASP A 298 4.80 4.71 7.76
N HIS A 299 4.24 4.46 6.58
CA HIS A 299 4.70 5.08 5.33
C HIS A 299 3.90 6.34 4.98
N GLY A 300 3.24 6.96 5.96
CA GLY A 300 2.41 8.15 5.75
C GLY A 300 3.18 9.35 5.16
N PHE A 301 4.50 9.40 5.38
CA PHE A 301 5.39 10.46 4.90
C PHE A 301 6.33 10.05 3.74
N CYS A 302 5.85 9.22 2.82
CA CYS A 302 6.56 8.90 1.57
C CYS A 302 5.94 9.58 0.32
N LEU A 303 6.63 9.51 -0.81
CA LEU A 303 6.23 9.98 -2.14
C LEU A 303 5.92 11.49 -2.23
N PRO A 304 6.75 12.39 -1.68
CA PRO A 304 6.46 13.83 -1.63
C PRO A 304 6.14 14.46 -2.99
N GLU A 305 5.50 15.63 -3.00
CA GLU A 305 5.21 16.38 -4.24
C GLU A 305 6.46 16.89 -4.98
N TRP A 306 7.58 17.02 -4.28
CA TRP A 306 8.85 17.48 -4.79
C TRP A 306 9.98 16.73 -4.10
N LEU A 307 11.21 16.82 -4.64
CA LEU A 307 12.37 16.29 -3.95
C LEU A 307 12.59 17.10 -2.67
N ASP A 308 12.36 16.44 -1.54
CA ASP A 308 12.48 16.95 -0.18
C ASP A 308 13.51 16.11 0.58
N ASP A 309 14.01 16.61 1.70
CA ASP A 309 15.07 15.93 2.44
C ASP A 309 14.54 14.66 3.13
N PRO A 310 15.00 13.45 2.74
CA PRO A 310 14.56 12.22 3.37
C PRO A 310 15.20 12.02 4.74
N TYR A 311 14.52 11.26 5.59
CA TYR A 311 15.08 10.81 6.86
C TYR A 311 15.21 9.30 6.87
N PHE A 312 16.44 8.81 6.88
CA PHE A 312 16.78 7.39 6.84
C PHE A 312 17.62 7.00 8.06
N GLU A 313 16.99 6.42 9.08
CA GLU A 313 17.70 5.93 10.28
C GLU A 313 18.75 4.88 9.91
N TRP A 314 18.42 3.98 8.98
CA TRP A 314 19.31 2.91 8.54
C TRP A 314 20.59 3.42 7.88
N LEU A 315 20.64 4.69 7.45
CA LEU A 315 21.84 5.30 6.88
C LEU A 315 23.01 5.31 7.87
N HIS A 316 22.70 5.32 9.16
CA HIS A 316 23.69 5.34 10.25
C HIS A 316 24.04 3.94 10.77
N TRP A 317 23.46 2.88 10.19
CA TRP A 317 23.68 1.51 10.62
C TRP A 317 24.80 0.85 9.81
N PRO A 318 25.72 0.09 10.43
CA PRO A 318 26.82 -0.56 9.72
C PRO A 318 26.38 -1.45 8.56
N GLN A 319 25.18 -2.03 8.65
CA GLN A 319 24.56 -2.84 7.61
C GLN A 319 24.44 -2.09 6.28
N ALA A 320 24.10 -0.80 6.30
CA ALA A 320 23.90 -0.03 5.07
C ALA A 320 25.20 0.18 4.28
N SER A 321 26.37 0.06 4.93
CA SER A 321 27.68 0.12 4.27
C SER A 321 28.13 -1.21 3.67
N ILE A 322 27.33 -2.27 3.78
CA ILE A 322 27.63 -3.57 3.19
C ILE A 322 27.14 -3.57 1.73
N PRO A 323 27.91 -4.14 0.77
CA PRO A 323 27.45 -4.27 -0.60
C PRO A 323 26.14 -5.07 -0.70
N PHE A 324 25.29 -4.71 -1.67
CA PHE A 324 24.10 -5.51 -1.98
C PHE A 324 24.48 -6.94 -2.37
N SER A 325 23.68 -7.91 -1.95
CA SER A 325 23.77 -9.29 -2.40
C SER A 325 23.30 -9.45 -3.85
N ASP A 326 23.69 -10.56 -4.49
CA ASP A 326 23.27 -10.86 -5.87
C ASP A 326 21.74 -10.89 -6.02
N SER A 327 21.02 -11.41 -5.00
CA SER A 327 19.55 -11.43 -5.00
C SER A 327 18.94 -10.03 -4.88
N GLU A 328 19.55 -9.13 -4.10
CA GLU A 328 19.10 -7.74 -3.96
C GLU A 328 19.37 -6.96 -5.26
N LEU A 329 20.53 -7.15 -5.88
CA LEU A 329 20.87 -6.57 -7.18
C LEU A 329 19.94 -7.08 -8.28
N GLU A 330 19.65 -8.38 -8.30
CA GLU A 330 18.70 -8.96 -9.25
C GLU A 330 17.29 -8.34 -9.07
N TYR A 331 16.83 -8.20 -7.82
CA TYR A 331 15.57 -7.53 -7.53
C TYR A 331 15.55 -6.08 -8.03
N ILE A 332 16.57 -5.28 -7.67
CA ILE A 332 16.69 -3.87 -8.08
C ILE A 332 16.67 -3.76 -9.61
N SER A 333 17.40 -4.63 -10.31
CA SER A 333 17.48 -4.62 -11.78
C SER A 333 16.12 -4.85 -12.46
N LYS A 334 15.22 -5.61 -11.83
CA LYS A 334 13.89 -5.95 -12.35
C LYS A 334 12.82 -4.89 -12.10
N LEU A 335 13.06 -3.92 -11.21
CA LEU A 335 12.10 -2.85 -10.92
C LEU A 335 11.77 -2.04 -12.17
N ASP A 336 10.50 -1.77 -12.43
CA ASP A 336 10.06 -0.96 -13.58
C ASP A 336 9.34 0.30 -13.08
N PRO A 337 9.99 1.48 -13.11
CA PRO A 337 9.41 2.71 -12.59
C PRO A 337 8.13 3.13 -13.33
N PHE A 338 8.00 2.81 -14.62
CA PHE A 338 6.84 3.22 -15.41
C PHE A 338 5.65 2.30 -15.19
N LYS A 339 5.91 1.01 -15.01
CA LYS A 339 4.87 0.06 -14.59
C LYS A 339 4.36 0.36 -13.18
N ASP A 340 5.27 0.69 -12.27
CA ASP A 340 4.93 1.11 -10.91
C ASP A 340 4.10 2.40 -10.91
N ALA A 341 4.49 3.38 -11.72
CA ALA A 341 3.71 4.60 -11.93
C ALA A 341 2.28 4.30 -12.42
N GLU A 342 2.12 3.36 -13.35
CA GLU A 342 0.79 2.99 -13.87
C GLU A 342 -0.08 2.28 -12.83
N ILE A 343 0.53 1.43 -11.99
CA ILE A 343 -0.15 0.82 -10.84
C ILE A 343 -0.68 1.92 -9.92
N LEU A 344 0.15 2.91 -9.58
CA LEU A 344 -0.28 4.01 -8.71
C LEU A 344 -1.35 4.89 -9.34
N ARG A 345 -1.27 5.22 -10.64
CA ARG A 345 -2.32 5.98 -11.34
C ARG A 345 -3.66 5.24 -11.34
N THR A 346 -3.62 3.92 -11.45
CA THR A 346 -4.81 3.06 -11.51
C THR A 346 -5.43 2.85 -10.13
N GLU A 347 -4.62 2.43 -9.16
CA GLU A 347 -5.09 2.05 -7.82
C GLU A 347 -5.27 3.28 -6.91
N ILE A 348 -4.52 4.35 -7.13
CA ILE A 348 -4.55 5.56 -6.29
C ILE A 348 -4.69 6.83 -7.15
N PRO A 349 -5.85 7.06 -7.80
CA PRO A 349 -6.05 8.23 -8.66
C PRO A 349 -5.94 9.59 -7.95
N LEU A 350 -6.00 9.60 -6.62
CA LEU A 350 -5.82 10.79 -5.79
C LEU A 350 -4.34 11.18 -5.63
N LEU A 351 -3.41 10.27 -5.88
CA LEU A 351 -1.99 10.58 -5.83
C LEU A 351 -1.62 11.41 -7.07
N ARG A 352 -1.07 12.60 -6.84
CA ARG A 352 -0.74 13.52 -7.93
C ARG A 352 0.46 13.04 -8.74
N GLU A 353 0.48 13.46 -10.00
CA GLU A 353 1.55 13.14 -10.94
C GLU A 353 2.94 13.59 -10.46
N CYS A 354 3.05 14.69 -9.72
CA CYS A 354 4.32 15.16 -9.16
C CYS A 354 4.97 14.11 -8.22
N SER A 355 4.18 13.47 -7.36
CA SER A 355 4.63 12.37 -6.49
C SER A 355 5.02 11.12 -7.28
N ILE A 356 4.30 10.82 -8.37
CA ILE A 356 4.63 9.71 -9.27
C ILE A 356 5.96 9.96 -9.99
N ARG A 357 6.23 11.20 -10.41
CA ARG A 357 7.52 11.57 -11.01
C ARG A 357 8.67 11.41 -10.02
N VAL A 358 8.48 11.75 -8.75
CA VAL A 358 9.48 11.49 -7.69
C VAL A 358 9.81 10.00 -7.62
N LEU A 359 8.81 9.11 -7.56
CA LEU A 359 9.02 7.65 -7.59
C LEU A 359 9.86 7.20 -8.79
N ILE A 360 9.54 7.71 -9.99
CA ILE A 360 10.25 7.36 -11.22
C ILE A 360 11.73 7.76 -11.11
N VAL A 361 12.00 9.01 -10.74
CA VAL A 361 13.39 9.52 -10.58
C VAL A 361 14.15 8.73 -9.53
N CYS A 362 13.56 8.49 -8.35
CA CYS A 362 14.18 7.73 -7.26
C CYS A 362 14.48 6.28 -7.67
N THR A 363 13.58 5.63 -8.40
CA THR A 363 13.77 4.25 -8.85
C THR A 363 14.85 4.16 -9.93
N ILE A 364 14.90 5.10 -10.89
CA ILE A 364 15.98 5.17 -11.89
C ILE A 364 17.33 5.39 -11.20
N PHE A 365 17.37 6.33 -10.24
CA PHE A 365 18.57 6.63 -9.46
C PHE A 365 19.10 5.39 -8.73
N LEU A 366 18.25 4.70 -7.98
CA LEU A 366 18.58 3.45 -7.29
C LEU A 366 19.15 2.40 -8.24
N LYS A 367 18.48 2.16 -9.37
CA LYS A 367 18.91 1.15 -10.34
C LYS A 367 20.29 1.44 -10.90
N GLN A 368 20.54 2.69 -11.28
CA GLN A 368 21.85 3.07 -11.83
C GLN A 368 22.95 3.03 -10.77
N ALA A 369 22.69 3.53 -9.56
CA ALA A 369 23.65 3.53 -8.47
C ALA A 369 24.03 2.10 -8.03
N ALA A 370 23.04 1.23 -7.85
CA ALA A 370 23.26 -0.18 -7.52
C ALA A 370 24.03 -0.90 -8.63
N ASN A 371 23.67 -0.66 -9.90
CA ASN A 371 24.44 -1.19 -11.03
C ASN A 371 25.89 -0.69 -11.02
N ALA A 372 26.14 0.54 -10.59
CA ALA A 372 27.48 1.10 -10.45
C ALA A 372 28.28 0.53 -9.25
N GLY A 373 27.65 -0.25 -8.38
CA GLY A 373 28.29 -0.90 -7.23
C GLY A 373 28.25 -0.10 -5.94
N LEU A 374 27.44 0.97 -5.88
CA LEU A 374 27.23 1.74 -4.65
C LEU A 374 26.44 0.92 -3.64
N CYS A 375 26.81 1.02 -2.37
CA CYS A 375 26.06 0.40 -1.27
C CYS A 375 24.86 1.26 -0.86
N LEU A 376 24.01 0.73 0.01
CA LEU A 376 22.82 1.43 0.47
C LEU A 376 23.15 2.79 1.13
N ALA A 377 24.23 2.84 1.93
CA ALA A 377 24.68 4.04 2.59
C ALA A 377 25.17 5.12 1.61
N ASP A 378 25.88 4.74 0.55
CA ASP A 378 26.31 5.69 -0.48
C ASP A 378 25.10 6.36 -1.14
N ILE A 379 24.11 5.55 -1.51
CA ILE A 379 22.89 6.03 -2.18
C ILE A 379 22.09 6.94 -1.24
N GLY A 380 21.87 6.53 0.01
CA GLY A 380 21.18 7.34 1.01
C GLY A 380 21.89 8.67 1.25
N GLN A 381 23.22 8.68 1.34
CA GLN A 381 24.00 9.91 1.52
C GLN A 381 23.93 10.86 0.32
N MET A 382 23.83 10.34 -0.91
CA MET A 382 23.64 11.17 -2.10
C MET A 382 22.23 11.81 -2.14
N MET A 383 21.24 11.18 -1.50
CA MET A 383 19.86 11.66 -1.46
C MET A 383 19.58 12.63 -0.31
N SER A 384 20.29 12.50 0.82
CA SER A 384 20.15 13.38 1.99
C SER A 384 20.94 14.69 1.86
N ARG A 385 20.35 15.77 2.35
CA ARG A 385 21.00 17.08 2.44
C ARG A 385 22.09 17.09 3.51
N LYS A 386 23.05 18.00 3.34
CA LYS A 386 24.16 18.18 4.29
C LYS A 386 24.00 19.50 5.03
N PHE A 387 24.15 19.46 6.34
CA PHE A 387 24.21 20.66 7.17
C PHE A 387 25.67 21.07 7.38
N CYS A 388 26.04 22.25 6.90
CA CYS A 388 27.39 22.80 7.02
C CYS A 388 27.29 24.28 7.43
N GLY A 389 27.89 24.65 8.57
CA GLY A 389 27.96 26.06 9.00
C GLY A 389 26.61 26.72 9.29
N GLY A 390 25.55 25.94 9.58
CA GLY A 390 24.20 26.45 9.80
C GLY A 390 23.38 26.63 8.52
N GLU A 391 23.94 26.31 7.36
CA GLU A 391 23.24 26.27 6.09
C GLU A 391 22.96 24.82 5.67
N GLU A 392 21.78 24.62 5.11
CA GLU A 392 21.33 23.35 4.54
C GLU A 392 21.66 23.34 3.03
N LEU A 393 22.53 22.43 2.63
CA LEU A 393 22.97 22.28 1.24
C LEU A 393 22.14 21.23 0.54
N ALA A 394 21.73 21.54 -0.70
CA ALA A 394 21.01 20.59 -1.56
C ALA A 394 21.79 19.28 -1.70
N SER A 395 21.07 18.15 -1.71
CA SER A 395 21.66 16.83 -1.86
C SER A 395 22.28 16.64 -3.25
N GLU A 396 23.11 15.61 -3.42
CA GLU A 396 23.70 15.33 -4.72
C GLU A 396 22.62 14.99 -5.77
N MET A 397 21.60 14.23 -5.36
CA MET A 397 20.44 13.94 -6.18
C MET A 397 19.70 15.23 -6.61
N GLU A 398 19.46 16.14 -5.66
CA GLU A 398 18.84 17.44 -5.95
C GLU A 398 19.68 18.25 -6.94
N ASN A 399 20.99 18.33 -6.74
CA ASN A 399 21.91 19.03 -7.65
C ASN A 399 21.93 18.42 -9.06
N ILE A 400 21.86 17.09 -9.18
CA ILE A 400 21.75 16.41 -10.48
C ILE A 400 20.44 16.79 -11.16
N CYS A 401 19.31 16.74 -10.44
CA CYS A 401 18.01 17.14 -11.01
C CYS A 401 17.98 18.61 -11.44
N LEU A 402 18.59 19.53 -10.68
CA LEU A 402 18.73 20.94 -11.09
C LEU A 402 19.53 21.09 -12.38
N LYS A 403 20.67 20.39 -12.51
CA LYS A 403 21.49 20.41 -13.74
C LYS A 403 20.72 19.89 -14.95
N VAL A 404 19.94 18.82 -14.77
CA VAL A 404 19.07 18.30 -15.83
C VAL A 404 18.01 19.33 -16.21
N LYS A 405 17.28 19.90 -15.24
CA LYS A 405 16.26 20.93 -15.50
C LYS A 405 16.83 22.15 -16.23
N ALA A 406 18.05 22.57 -15.90
CA ALA A 406 18.72 23.67 -16.57
C ALA A 406 19.14 23.36 -18.02
N SER A 407 19.27 22.09 -18.37
CA SER A 407 19.68 21.63 -19.71
C SER A 407 18.51 21.45 -20.69
N ILE A 408 17.25 21.53 -20.20
CA ILE A 408 16.06 21.35 -21.03
C ILE A 408 15.75 22.67 -21.76
N PRO A 409 15.63 22.68 -23.11
CA PRO A 409 15.22 23.86 -23.85
C PRO A 409 13.80 24.25 -23.46
N ARG A 410 13.61 25.38 -22.77
CA ARG A 410 12.26 25.92 -22.53
C ARG A 410 11.70 26.41 -23.86
N GLY A 411 10.51 25.93 -24.23
CA GLY A 411 9.81 26.42 -25.42
C GLY A 411 9.70 27.94 -25.38
N SER A 412 10.18 28.59 -26.44
CA SER A 412 10.12 30.04 -26.64
C SER A 412 8.69 30.56 -26.44
N ASN A 413 8.38 31.08 -25.25
CA ASN A 413 7.31 32.03 -25.01
C ASN A 413 7.76 32.99 -23.90
N ASN A 414 8.32 34.11 -24.38
CA ASN A 414 8.53 35.41 -23.76
C ASN A 414 9.45 35.59 -22.54
N GLU A 415 10.33 36.56 -22.77
CA GLU A 415 11.06 37.44 -21.87
C GLU A 415 12.35 36.91 -21.26
N SER A 416 13.41 37.67 -21.53
CA SER A 416 14.76 37.54 -21.00
C SER A 416 14.74 37.49 -19.48
N CYS A 417 14.65 36.30 -18.91
CA CYS A 417 14.80 36.10 -17.47
C CYS A 417 16.29 35.96 -17.15
N ASN A 418 16.74 36.83 -16.25
CA ASN A 418 18.08 36.82 -15.68
C ASN A 418 18.39 35.45 -15.07
N CYS A 419 19.64 34.96 -15.20
CA CYS A 419 20.07 33.67 -14.64
C CYS A 419 19.85 33.53 -13.11
N LYS A 420 19.60 34.64 -12.39
CA LYS A 420 19.28 34.64 -10.95
C LYS A 420 17.81 34.34 -10.63
N GLU A 421 16.87 34.65 -11.54
CA GLU A 421 15.43 34.38 -11.34
C GLU A 421 15.06 32.91 -11.61
N VAL A 422 15.91 32.17 -12.33
CA VAL A 422 15.68 30.76 -12.67
C VAL A 422 15.88 29.84 -11.46
N GLU A 423 16.84 30.16 -10.58
CA GLU A 423 17.02 29.44 -9.31
C GLU A 423 15.81 29.62 -8.38
N GLU A 424 15.25 30.83 -8.30
CA GLU A 424 14.08 31.14 -7.47
C GLU A 424 12.78 30.52 -8.01
N ARG A 425 12.59 30.41 -9.33
CA ARG A 425 11.40 29.73 -9.91
C ARG A 425 11.46 28.20 -9.84
N SER A 426 12.64 27.61 -9.69
CA SER A 426 12.83 26.15 -9.68
C SER A 426 12.72 25.53 -8.28
N LYS A 427 12.97 26.35 -7.26
CA LYS A 427 12.74 26.01 -5.85
C LYS A 427 11.28 26.27 -5.54
N CYS A 428 10.60 25.30 -4.92
CA CYS A 428 9.34 25.59 -4.24
C CYS A 428 9.62 26.71 -3.20
N GLU A 429 8.66 27.57 -2.89
CA GLU A 429 8.76 28.58 -1.82
C GLU A 429 9.19 27.99 -0.45
N THR A 430 9.21 26.66 -0.36
CA THR A 430 9.54 25.83 0.79
C THR A 430 10.87 25.06 0.70
N GLY A 431 11.68 25.25 -0.36
CA GLY A 431 13.08 24.78 -0.43
C GLY A 431 13.37 23.52 -1.26
N GLY A 432 12.36 22.81 -1.77
CA GLY A 432 12.56 21.58 -2.57
C GLY A 432 12.44 21.75 -4.09
N ILE A 433 12.83 20.72 -4.85
CA ILE A 433 12.82 20.73 -6.33
C ILE A 433 11.55 20.05 -6.86
N SER A 434 10.66 20.85 -7.46
CA SER A 434 9.49 20.32 -8.13
C SER A 434 9.86 19.63 -9.44
N LEU A 435 9.27 18.46 -9.69
CA LEU A 435 9.28 17.80 -11.00
C LEU A 435 7.92 17.91 -11.69
N GLY A 436 6.90 18.40 -10.98
CA GLY A 436 5.52 18.51 -11.48
C GLY A 436 5.28 19.71 -12.40
N ASP A 437 6.21 20.65 -12.45
CA ASP A 437 6.15 21.84 -13.31
C ASP A 437 6.48 21.57 -14.79
N LEU A 438 7.13 20.43 -15.08
CA LEU A 438 7.48 20.04 -16.44
C LEU A 438 6.23 19.56 -17.21
N ASN A 439 6.02 20.07 -18.43
CA ASN A 439 5.01 19.47 -19.31
C ASN A 439 5.45 18.08 -19.80
N GLN A 440 4.58 17.34 -20.50
CA GLN A 440 4.88 15.96 -20.91
C GLN A 440 6.14 15.84 -21.78
N GLY A 441 6.32 16.75 -22.75
CA GLY A 441 7.51 16.73 -23.61
C GLY A 441 8.79 17.11 -22.85
N GLU A 442 8.71 18.09 -21.95
CA GLU A 442 9.84 18.44 -21.07
C GLU A 442 10.20 17.30 -20.11
N TRP A 443 9.21 16.56 -19.62
CA TRP A 443 9.41 15.41 -18.75
C TRP A 443 10.11 14.24 -19.46
N GLU A 444 9.75 13.96 -20.71
CA GLU A 444 10.43 12.94 -21.53
C GLU A 444 11.90 13.31 -21.76
N VAL A 445 12.17 14.56 -22.15
CA VAL A 445 13.54 15.07 -22.30
C VAL A 445 14.29 15.07 -20.96
N PHE A 446 13.63 15.42 -19.85
CA PHE A 446 14.21 15.35 -18.51
C PHE A 446 14.73 13.95 -18.22
N LEU A 447 13.92 12.91 -18.45
CA LEU A 447 14.30 11.52 -18.18
C LEU A 447 15.48 11.07 -19.05
N GLU A 448 15.50 11.42 -20.33
CA GLU A 448 16.61 11.08 -21.22
C GLU A 448 17.93 11.74 -20.79
N VAL A 449 17.89 13.00 -20.37
CA VAL A 449 19.08 13.74 -19.93
C VAL A 449 19.51 13.27 -18.53
N PHE A 450 18.55 13.00 -17.64
CA PHE A 450 18.81 12.47 -16.30
C PHE A 450 19.56 11.13 -16.37
N ASP A 451 19.07 10.19 -17.20
CA ASP A 451 19.69 8.88 -17.38
C ASP A 451 21.17 8.98 -17.85
N LYS A 452 21.44 9.89 -18.80
CA LYS A 452 22.79 10.15 -19.32
C LYS A 452 23.72 10.78 -18.27
N ILE A 453 23.23 11.78 -17.53
CA ILE A 453 24.03 12.46 -16.51
C ILE A 453 24.36 11.51 -15.36
N LEU A 454 23.39 10.72 -14.89
CA LEU A 454 23.62 9.73 -13.85
C LEU A 454 24.70 8.72 -14.24
N HIS A 455 24.65 8.20 -15.47
CA HIS A 455 25.65 7.28 -15.97
C HIS A 455 27.08 7.89 -15.91
N GLY A 456 27.22 9.18 -16.26
CA GLY A 456 28.48 9.90 -16.13
C GLY A 456 28.95 10.03 -14.66
N VAL A 457 28.06 10.46 -13.76
CA VAL A 457 28.34 10.62 -12.33
C VAL A 457 28.82 9.31 -11.71
N PHE A 458 28.14 8.21 -12.01
CA PHE A 458 28.46 6.91 -11.42
C PHE A 458 29.67 6.23 -12.05
N GLN A 459 29.97 6.47 -13.33
CA GLN A 459 31.23 6.01 -13.94
C GLN A 459 32.46 6.70 -13.33
N GLU A 460 32.38 8.00 -13.05
CA GLU A 460 33.47 8.70 -12.36
C GLU A 460 33.73 8.16 -10.96
N ASN A 461 32.67 7.79 -10.23
CA ASN A 461 32.80 7.22 -8.89
C ASN A 461 33.45 5.83 -8.92
N ARG A 462 33.13 4.98 -9.91
CA ARG A 462 33.83 3.69 -10.12
C ARG A 462 35.32 3.82 -10.42
N CYS A 463 35.77 4.95 -10.96
CA CYS A 463 37.19 5.19 -11.24
C CYS A 463 37.94 5.75 -10.02
N LYS A 464 37.23 6.17 -8.96
CA LYS A 464 37.79 6.76 -7.74
C LYS A 464 37.80 5.79 -6.55
N SER A 465 36.92 4.78 -6.57
CA SER A 465 36.96 3.62 -5.66
C SER A 465 37.95 2.55 -6.15
#